data_AF-A0A7C2XGH9-F1
#
_entry.id   AF-A0A7C2XGH9-F1
#
_cell.length_a   1.000
_cell.length_b   1.000
_cell.length_c   1.000
_cell.angle_alpha   90.00
_cell.angle_beta   90.00
_cell.angle_gamma   90.00
#
_symmetry.space_group_name_H-M   'P 1'
#
loop_
_entity.id
_entity.type
_entity.pdbx_description
1 polymer ?
#
loop_
_entity_poly.entity_id
_entity_poly.type
_entity_poly.pdbx_seq_one_letter_code
_entity_poly.pdbx_strand_id
1 'polypeptide(L)' 'MPRILDIGCGLHKLEGAIGMDVNPRTAADVLYDLNRTPYPFVDDAFDEEVGRHVIEHVENVLGVMADLHRIARP' A
#
# COMPACT_ATOMS: atom_id res chain seq x y z
N MET A 1 3.87 18.75 1.12
CA MET A 1 4.64 17.57 0.68
C MET A 1 3.65 16.50 0.28
N PRO A 2 3.89 15.74 -0.80
CA PRO A 2 2.98 14.67 -1.23
C PRO A 2 2.83 13.61 -0.14
N ARG A 3 1.64 13.03 -0.02
CA ARG A 3 1.36 11.92 0.90
C ARG A 3 1.52 10.61 0.15
N ILE A 4 2.56 9.85 0.50
CA ILE A 4 2.97 8.64 -0.23
C ILE A 4 2.59 7.39 0.57
N LEU A 5 2.07 6.36 -0.10
CA LEU A 5 1.88 5.01 0.41
C LEU A 5 2.90 4.06 -0.21
N ASP A 6 3.60 3.28 0.61
CA ASP A 6 4.51 2.21 0.16
C ASP A 6 3.89 0.85 0.52
N ILE A 7 3.38 0.13 -0.49
CA ILE A 7 2.70 -1.16 -0.32
C ILE A 7 3.69 -2.33 -0.44
N GLY A 8 3.59 -3.29 0.47
CA GLY A 8 4.59 -4.35 0.61
C GLY A 8 5.97 -3.77 0.93
N CYS A 9 6.02 -2.77 1.81
CA CYS A 9 7.21 -1.96 2.02
C CYS A 9 8.43 -2.76 2.53
N GLY A 10 8.20 -3.95 3.11
CA GLY A 10 9.26 -4.80 3.64
C GLY A 10 10.12 -4.05 4.67
N LEU A 11 11.41 -4.41 4.75
CA LEU A 11 12.37 -3.74 5.64
C LEU A 11 12.86 -2.39 5.11
N HIS A 12 12.68 -2.13 3.82
CA HIS A 12 13.20 -0.97 3.12
C HIS A 12 12.05 -0.05 2.68
N LYS A 13 11.28 0.42 3.66
CA LYS A 13 10.22 1.41 3.46
C LYS A 13 10.79 2.71 2.88
N LEU A 14 10.10 3.28 1.91
CA LEU A 14 10.43 4.56 1.31
C LEU A 14 10.39 5.66 2.38
N GLU A 15 11.47 6.45 2.46
CA GLU A 15 11.58 7.54 3.42
C GLU A 15 10.46 8.57 3.20
N GLY A 16 9.76 8.94 4.29
CA GLY A 16 8.65 9.88 4.24
C GLY A 16 7.29 9.28 3.81
N ALA A 17 7.24 8.01 3.41
CA ALA A 17 6.00 7.31 3.09
C ALA A 17 5.36 6.65 4.32
N ILE A 18 4.06 6.42 4.25
CA ILE A 18 3.36 5.45 5.12
C ILE A 18 3.59 4.07 4.52
N GLY A 19 4.15 3.14 5.30
CA GLY A 19 4.38 1.76 4.86
C GLY A 19 3.25 0.84 5.26
N MET A 20 2.81 -0.01 4.34
CA MET A 20 1.82 -1.05 4.59
C MET A 20 2.36 -2.42 4.18
N ASP A 21 2.30 -3.39 5.08
CA ASP A 21 2.76 -4.76 4.83
C ASP A 21 1.99 -5.75 5.72
N VAL A 22 1.89 -7.01 5.32
CA VAL A 22 1.22 -8.05 6.11
C VAL A 22 2.12 -8.63 7.20
N ASN A 23 3.44 -8.56 7.02
CA ASN A 23 4.40 -9.19 7.91
C ASN A 23 4.80 -8.24 9.05
N PRO A 24 4.59 -8.62 10.33
CA PRO A 24 4.90 -7.77 11.49
C PRO A 24 6.40 -7.52 11.71
N ARG A 25 7.28 -8.18 10.96
CA ARG A 25 8.74 -8.01 11.03
C ARG A 25 9.28 -6.99 10.03
N THR A 26 8.42 -6.21 9.40
CA THR A 26 8.77 -5.20 8.39
C THR A 26 8.85 -3.81 9.00
N ALA A 27 9.16 -2.81 8.18
CA ALA A 27 9.16 -1.39 8.58
C ALA A 27 7.77 -0.73 8.46
N ALA A 28 6.70 -1.53 8.34
CA ALA A 28 5.34 -1.05 8.12
C ALA A 28 4.81 -0.24 9.30
N ASP A 29 4.09 0.84 8.98
CA ASP A 29 3.29 1.61 9.93
C ASP A 29 1.88 1.02 10.08
N VAL A 30 1.39 0.37 9.01
CA VAL A 30 0.09 -0.28 8.93
C VAL A 30 0.30 -1.77 8.63
N LEU A 31 -0.06 -2.64 9.57
CA LEU A 31 -0.06 -4.08 9.34
C LEU A 31 -1.36 -4.51 8.67
N TYR A 32 -1.30 -4.83 7.38
CA TYR A 32 -2.48 -5.14 6.59
C TYR A 32 -2.14 -6.01 5.37
N ASP A 33 -3.04 -6.95 5.05
CA ASP A 33 -2.91 -7.86 3.92
C ASP A 33 -3.52 -7.23 2.66
N LEU A 34 -2.71 -7.07 1.60
CA LEU A 34 -3.15 -6.53 0.31
C LEU A 34 -4.24 -7.38 -0.36
N ASN A 35 -4.41 -8.64 0.01
CA ASN A 35 -5.50 -9.47 -0.50
C ASN A 35 -6.86 -9.17 0.16
N ARG A 36 -6.92 -8.26 1.14
CA ARG A 36 -8.12 -7.95 1.92
C ARG A 36 -8.65 -6.56 1.59
N THR A 37 -9.32 -6.39 0.47
CA THR A 37 -10.00 -5.13 0.16
C THR A 37 -11.31 -4.98 0.95
N PRO A 38 -11.73 -3.75 1.31
CA PRO A 38 -11.01 -2.49 1.11
C PRO A 38 -9.87 -2.29 2.12
N TYR A 39 -8.85 -1.53 1.73
CA TYR A 39 -7.74 -1.09 2.56
C TYR A 39 -8.21 -0.07 3.61
N PRO A 40 -7.50 0.03 4.75
CA PRO A 40 -7.92 0.84 5.91
C PRO A 40 -7.65 2.34 5.71
N PHE A 41 -7.93 2.86 4.52
CA PHE A 41 -7.77 4.26 4.14
C PHE A 41 -9.04 4.78 3.49
N VAL A 42 -9.31 6.06 3.74
CA VAL A 42 -10.38 6.80 3.05
C VAL A 42 -10.04 6.99 1.57
N ASP A 43 -11.03 7.34 0.78
CA ASP A 43 -10.85 7.67 -0.64
C ASP A 43 -9.97 8.93 -0.80
N ASP A 44 -9.27 9.05 -1.92
CA ASP A 44 -8.41 10.22 -2.27
C ASP A 44 -7.35 10.58 -1.20
N ALA A 45 -6.88 9.59 -0.48
CA ALA A 45 -6.00 9.74 0.67
C ALA A 45 -4.52 10.01 0.30
N PHE A 46 -4.06 9.52 -0.86
CA PHE A 46 -2.64 9.53 -1.24
C PHE A 46 -2.42 10.24 -2.57
N ASP A 47 -1.27 10.92 -2.67
CA ASP A 47 -0.80 11.58 -3.89
C ASP A 47 0.03 10.62 -4.77
N GLU A 48 0.61 9.57 -4.17
CA GLU A 48 1.43 8.57 -4.83
C GLU A 48 1.38 7.24 -4.08
N GLU A 49 1.26 6.13 -4.82
CA GLU A 49 1.44 4.77 -4.32
C GLU A 49 2.65 4.11 -4.97
N VAL A 50 3.51 3.52 -4.15
CA VAL A 50 4.69 2.80 -4.59
C VAL A 50 4.57 1.33 -4.19
N GLY A 51 4.78 0.42 -5.14
CA GLY A 51 4.89 -1.01 -4.89
C GLY A 51 6.13 -1.58 -5.57
N ARG A 52 7.07 -2.11 -4.79
CA ARG A 52 8.32 -2.70 -5.30
C ARG A 52 8.29 -4.22 -5.08
N HIS A 53 8.26 -5.00 -6.17
CA HIS A 53 8.25 -6.47 -6.11
C HIS A 53 7.14 -7.05 -5.20
N VAL A 54 5.97 -6.42 -5.19
CA VAL A 54 4.84 -6.81 -4.33
C VAL A 54 3.66 -7.37 -5.11
N ILE A 55 3.43 -6.90 -6.35
CA ILE A 55 2.22 -7.26 -7.12
C ILE A 55 2.24 -8.73 -7.55
N GLU A 56 3.41 -9.35 -7.70
CA GLU A 56 3.54 -10.79 -7.97
C GLU A 56 3.11 -11.68 -6.80
N HIS A 57 2.94 -11.12 -5.60
CA HIS A 57 2.60 -11.85 -4.38
C HIS A 57 1.12 -11.78 -4.01
N VAL A 58 0.31 -10.99 -4.73
CA VAL A 58 -1.12 -10.85 -4.47
C VAL A 58 -1.94 -11.81 -5.34
N GLU A 59 -3.03 -12.32 -4.79
CA GLU A 59 -3.92 -13.29 -5.46
C GLU A 59 -4.83 -12.60 -6.49
N ASN A 60 -5.30 -11.39 -6.19
CA ASN A 60 -6.23 -10.63 -7.03
C ASN A 60 -5.66 -9.25 -7.40
N VAL A 61 -4.84 -9.21 -8.44
CA VAL A 61 -4.22 -7.98 -8.94
C VAL A 61 -5.26 -6.91 -9.28
N LEU A 62 -6.38 -7.27 -9.92
CA LEU A 62 -7.42 -6.30 -10.29
C LEU A 62 -8.10 -5.69 -9.06
N GLY A 63 -8.37 -6.49 -8.03
CA GLY A 63 -8.93 -6.00 -6.77
C GLY A 63 -7.98 -5.04 -6.06
N VAL A 64 -6.69 -5.38 -6.03
CA VAL A 64 -5.63 -4.52 -5.49
C VAL A 64 -5.57 -3.20 -6.24
N MET A 65 -5.52 -3.23 -7.58
CA MET A 65 -5.46 -2.01 -8.40
C MET A 65 -6.70 -1.14 -8.27
N ALA A 66 -7.89 -1.74 -8.15
CA ALA A 66 -9.14 -1.01 -7.95
C ALA A 66 -9.15 -0.27 -6.60
N ASP A 67 -8.65 -0.91 -5.53
CA ASP A 67 -8.61 -0.27 -4.22
C ASP A 67 -7.47 0.75 -4.08
N LEU A 68 -6.33 0.52 -4.74
CA LEU A 68 -5.28 1.56 -4.88
C LEU A 68 -5.82 2.78 -5.61
N HIS A 69 -6.53 2.60 -6.73
CA HIS A 69 -7.18 3.72 -7.43
C HIS A 69 -8.20 4.46 -6.55
N ARG A 70 -8.95 3.75 -5.70
CA ARG A 70 -9.91 4.38 -4.77
C ARG A 70 -9.22 5.34 -3.79
N ILE A 71 -8.03 4.99 -3.31
CA ILE A 71 -7.29 5.78 -2.31
C ILE A 71 -6.32 6.78 -2.93
N ALA A 72 -6.08 6.70 -4.24
CA ALA A 72 -5.30 7.66 -5.01
C ALA A 72 -6.12 8.92 -5.30
N ARG A 73 -5.49 10.09 -5.20
CA ARG A 73 -6.12 11.36 -5.60
C ARG A 73 -6.28 11.46 -7.13
N PRO A 74 -7.31 12.17 -7.64
CA PRO A 74 -7.52 12.42 -9.06
C PRO A 74 -6.42 13.24 -9.75
#